data_AF-W8EEY3-F1
#
_entry.id   AF-W8EEY3-F1
#
_cell.length_a   1.000
_cell.length_b   1.000
_cell.length_c   1.000
_cell.angle_alpha   90.00
_cell.angle_beta   90.00
_cell.angle_gamma   90.00
#
_symmetry.space_group_name_H-M   'P 1'
#
loop_
_entity.id
_entity.type
_entity.pdbx_description
1 polymer ?
#
loop_
_entity_poly.entity_id
_entity_poly.type
_entity_poly.pdbx_seq_one_letter_code
_entity_poly.pdbx_strand_id
1 'polypeptide(L)'
;MKGEQIDGSFLLNNETYLVEAKWHSTKTGNADLHAFHGKLDQKISWARGVFISWAGFTKSGLDAWGRGKKVICVSGYDLVLMLKNNISFRMLMEEKIRRAAETGNLYIKIDEIYPNISK
;
A
#
# COMPACT_ATOMS: atom_id res chain seq x y z
N MET A 1 28.24 0.01 5.03
CA MET A 1 26.87 0.54 5.22
C MET A 1 26.17 0.52 3.87
N LYS A 2 25.37 -0.51 3.57
CA LYS A 2 24.49 -0.49 2.41
C LYS A 2 23.26 0.32 2.82
N GLY A 3 23.12 1.52 2.27
CA GLY A 3 22.00 2.40 2.58
C GLY A 3 20.69 1.66 2.39
N GLU A 4 19.77 1.82 3.34
CA GLU A 4 18.41 1.29 3.22
C GLU A 4 17.77 1.83 1.94
N GLN A 5 17.65 0.97 0.93
CA GLN A 5 17.03 1.31 -0.33
C GLN A 5 15.51 1.27 -0.17
N ILE A 6 14.89 2.32 -0.69
CA ILE A 6 13.46 2.48 -0.92
C ILE A 6 13.33 2.66 -2.43
N ASP A 7 12.31 2.07 -3.04
CA ASP A 7 12.20 2.01 -4.51
C ASP A 7 11.81 3.36 -5.13
N GLY A 8 11.14 4.22 -4.38
CA GLY A 8 10.81 5.57 -4.83
C GLY A 8 10.00 6.38 -3.83
N SER A 9 9.52 7.54 -4.28
CA SER A 9 8.59 8.37 -3.51
C SER A 9 7.70 9.21 -4.42
N PHE A 10 6.57 9.69 -3.89
CA PHE A 10 5.70 10.64 -4.57
C PHE A 10 5.04 11.60 -3.58
N LEU A 11 4.53 12.72 -4.12
CA LEU A 11 3.71 13.69 -3.38
C LEU A 11 2.23 13.44 -3.65
N LEU A 12 1.45 13.37 -2.57
CA LEU A 12 -0.01 13.30 -2.61
C LEU A 12 -0.56 14.14 -1.47
N ASN A 13 -1.41 15.13 -1.79
CA ASN A 13 -2.07 16.00 -0.82
C ASN A 13 -1.09 16.66 0.17
N ASN A 14 0.01 17.21 -0.37
CA ASN A 14 1.10 17.85 0.37
C ASN A 14 1.88 16.93 1.30
N GLU A 15 1.75 15.62 1.12
CA GLU A 15 2.46 14.63 1.91
C GLU A 15 3.35 13.75 1.06
N THR A 16 4.52 13.43 1.61
CA THR A 16 5.50 12.55 0.97
C THR A 16 5.22 11.10 1.33
N TYR A 17 5.02 10.27 0.30
CA TYR A 17 4.89 8.83 0.41
C TYR A 17 6.15 8.15 -0.10
N LEU A 18 6.74 7.30 0.73
CA LEU A 18 7.82 6.39 0.33
C LEU A 18 7.22 5.10 -0.21
N VAL A 19 7.83 4.55 -1.25
CA VAL A 19 7.30 3.39 -1.97
C VAL A 19 8.26 2.22 -1.87
N GLU A 20 7.72 1.05 -1.51
CA GLU A 20 8.35 -0.25 -1.72
C GLU A 20 7.45 -1.08 -2.64
N ALA A 21 8.04 -1.71 -3.65
CA ALA A 21 7.34 -2.51 -4.63
C ALA A 21 7.91 -3.93 -4.70
N LYS A 22 7.05 -4.93 -4.48
CA LYS A 22 7.39 -6.35 -4.55
C LYS A 22 6.71 -7.02 -5.73
N TRP A 23 7.52 -7.41 -6.73
CA TRP A 23 7.07 -7.97 -8.01
C TRP A 23 7.27 -9.49 -8.12
N HIS A 24 6.79 -10.24 -7.13
CA HIS A 24 6.89 -11.71 -7.10
C HIS A 24 5.53 -12.36 -7.37
N SER A 25 5.55 -13.65 -7.73
CA SER A 25 4.36 -14.48 -7.90
C SER A 25 3.73 -14.94 -6.57
N THR A 26 4.46 -14.80 -5.46
CA THR A 26 4.00 -15.18 -4.13
C THR A 26 3.42 -13.98 -3.38
N LYS A 27 2.32 -14.22 -2.64
CA LYS A 27 1.70 -13.21 -1.80
C LYS A 27 2.65 -12.73 -0.70
N THR A 28 2.65 -11.44 -0.46
CA THR A 28 3.44 -10.78 0.60
C THR A 28 2.86 -11.10 1.99
N GLY A 29 3.73 -11.45 2.93
CA GLY A 29 3.39 -11.69 4.33
C GLY A 29 3.78 -10.53 5.26
N ASN A 30 3.63 -10.72 6.57
CA ASN A 30 3.93 -9.67 7.57
C ASN A 30 5.42 -9.30 7.63
N ALA A 31 6.34 -10.23 7.39
CA ALA A 31 7.79 -10.00 7.52
C ALA A 31 8.27 -8.86 6.61
N ASP A 32 7.79 -8.85 5.37
CA ASP A 32 8.12 -7.78 4.41
C ASP A 32 7.52 -6.43 4.83
N LEU A 33 6.27 -6.44 5.33
CA LEU A 33 5.59 -5.24 5.83
C LEU A 33 6.31 -4.66 7.06
N HIS A 34 6.80 -5.51 7.96
CA HIS A 34 7.61 -5.11 9.11
C HIS A 34 8.96 -4.54 8.69
N ALA A 35 9.63 -5.18 7.72
CA ALA A 35 10.90 -4.69 7.20
C ALA A 35 10.73 -3.28 6.61
N PHE A 36 9.72 -3.06 5.77
CA PHE A 36 9.44 -1.74 5.21
C PHE A 36 9.04 -0.71 6.27
N HIS A 37 8.22 -1.10 7.26
CA HIS A 37 7.84 -0.21 8.35
C HIS A 37 9.07 0.22 9.18
N GLY A 38 10.02 -0.68 9.43
CA GLY A 38 11.27 -0.35 10.11
C GLY A 38 12.14 0.65 9.33
N LYS A 39 12.19 0.55 7.99
CA LYS A 39 12.84 1.56 7.14
C LYS A 39 12.14 2.92 7.24
N LEU A 40 10.81 2.91 7.33
CA LEU A 40 9.99 4.12 7.40
C LEU A 40 10.11 4.82 8.76
N ASP A 41 10.33 4.08 9.84
CA ASP A 41 10.58 4.62 11.18
C ASP A 41 11.95 5.29 11.31
N GLN A 42 12.89 5.01 10.40
CA GLN A 42 14.17 5.71 10.30
C GLN A 42 14.09 7.04 9.53
N LYS A 43 12.91 7.39 9.01
CA LYS A 43 12.67 8.68 8.33
C LYS A 43 12.00 9.66 9.29
N ILE A 44 11.84 10.91 8.84
CA ILE A 44 11.09 11.93 9.58
C ILE A 44 9.71 11.40 9.98
N SER A 45 9.25 11.75 11.18
CA SER A 45 8.10 11.09 11.83
C SER A 45 6.83 11.10 10.98
N TRP A 46 6.62 12.15 10.18
CA TRP A 46 5.47 12.33 9.29
C TRP A 46 5.56 11.60 7.95
N ALA A 47 6.66 10.88 7.66
CA ALA A 47 6.77 10.10 6.43
C ALA A 47 5.74 8.97 6.40
N ARG A 48 4.99 8.88 5.30
CA ARG A 48 4.03 7.81 5.02
C ARG A 48 4.61 6.81 4.04
N GLY A 49 4.07 5.59 4.02
CA GLY A 49 4.49 4.53 3.13
C GLY A 49 3.37 4.05 2.22
N VAL A 50 3.75 3.57 1.03
CA VAL A 50 2.94 2.71 0.19
C VAL A 50 3.72 1.42 -0.07
N PHE A 51 3.09 0.29 0.23
CA PHE A 51 3.63 -1.01 -0.12
C PHE A 51 2.84 -1.58 -1.29
N ILE A 52 3.49 -1.76 -2.43
CA ILE A 52 2.90 -2.36 -3.63
C ILE A 52 3.31 -3.83 -3.69
N SER A 53 2.35 -4.75 -3.73
CA SER A 53 2.62 -6.18 -3.94
C SER A 53 1.89 -6.70 -5.17
N TRP A 54 2.63 -7.15 -6.17
CA TRP A 54 2.04 -7.66 -7.42
C TRP A 54 1.06 -8.84 -7.18
N ALA A 55 1.50 -9.89 -6.51
CA ALA A 55 0.64 -11.03 -6.15
C ALA A 55 -0.38 -10.73 -5.02
N GLY A 56 -0.29 -9.55 -4.40
CA GLY A 56 -1.11 -9.15 -3.26
C GLY A 56 -0.60 -9.71 -1.92
N PHE A 57 -1.46 -9.70 -0.92
CA PHE A 57 -1.09 -9.97 0.47
C PHE A 57 -1.75 -11.25 1.00
N THR A 58 -1.08 -11.94 1.91
CA THR A 58 -1.71 -13.02 2.67
C THR A 58 -2.62 -12.43 3.74
N LYS A 59 -3.79 -13.06 3.97
CA LYS A 59 -4.71 -12.62 5.01
C LYS A 59 -4.05 -12.68 6.39
N SER A 60 -3.40 -13.81 6.71
CA SER A 60 -2.64 -13.97 7.96
C SER A 60 -1.50 -12.95 8.11
N GLY A 61 -0.86 -12.55 7.01
CA GLY A 61 0.17 -11.52 7.04
C GLY A 61 -0.38 -10.14 7.38
N LEU A 62 -1.51 -9.75 6.79
CA LEU A 62 -2.20 -8.50 7.13
C LEU A 62 -2.71 -8.52 8.58
N ASP A 63 -3.33 -9.61 9.01
CA ASP A 63 -3.86 -9.78 10.35
C ASP A 63 -2.74 -9.68 11.41
N ALA A 64 -1.60 -10.34 11.16
CA ALA A 64 -0.44 -10.30 12.05
C ALA A 64 0.27 -8.93 12.07
N TRP A 65 0.25 -8.19 10.97
CA TRP A 65 0.83 -6.84 10.90
C TRP A 65 -0.01 -5.81 11.67
N GLY A 66 -1.33 -5.99 11.68
CA GLY A 66 -2.28 -5.24 12.50
C GLY A 66 -2.65 -3.87 11.93
N ARG A 67 -3.11 -2.98 12.81
CA ARG A 67 -3.63 -1.64 12.48
C ARG A 67 -2.71 -0.53 12.97
N GLY A 68 -3.06 0.72 12.66
CA GLY A 68 -2.38 1.91 13.18
C GLY A 68 -0.99 2.16 12.59
N LYS A 69 -0.70 1.58 11.43
CA LYS A 69 0.55 1.79 10.69
C LYS A 69 0.36 2.90 9.67
N LYS A 70 1.43 3.64 9.39
CA LYS A 70 1.46 4.73 8.40
C LYS A 70 1.79 4.24 6.98
N VAL A 71 1.35 3.03 6.63
CA VAL A 71 1.61 2.37 5.33
C VAL A 71 0.30 1.90 4.71
N ILE A 72 0.04 2.30 3.48
CA ILE A 72 -1.11 1.85 2.68
C ILE A 72 -0.67 0.72 1.74
N CYS A 73 -1.47 -0.34 1.66
CA CYS A 73 -1.19 -1.48 0.80
C CYS A 73 -1.95 -1.39 -0.53
N VAL A 74 -1.24 -1.67 -1.62
CA VAL A 74 -1.77 -1.74 -2.99
C VAL A 74 -1.37 -3.06 -3.61
N SER A 75 -2.29 -3.77 -4.24
CA SER A 75 -2.01 -5.02 -4.94
C SER A 75 -1.88 -4.84 -6.45
N GLY A 76 -1.27 -5.79 -7.15
CA GLY A 76 -1.32 -5.85 -8.61
C GLY A 76 -2.75 -5.93 -9.15
N TYR A 77 -3.65 -6.60 -8.43
CA TYR A 77 -5.08 -6.62 -8.74
C TYR A 77 -5.68 -5.21 -8.73
N ASP A 78 -5.34 -4.39 -7.73
CA ASP A 78 -5.78 -3.00 -7.66
C ASP A 78 -5.27 -2.20 -8.87
N LEU A 79 -3.99 -2.36 -9.22
CA LEU A 79 -3.37 -1.63 -10.34
C LEU A 79 -3.99 -2.01 -11.68
N VAL A 80 -4.23 -3.30 -11.93
CA VAL A 80 -4.83 -3.78 -13.18
C VAL A 80 -6.25 -3.26 -13.34
N LEU A 81 -7.09 -3.38 -12.31
CA LEU A 81 -8.48 -2.91 -12.40
C LEU A 81 -8.58 -1.40 -12.44
N MET A 82 -7.68 -0.69 -11.77
CA MET A 82 -7.57 0.77 -11.85
C MET A 82 -7.35 1.21 -13.30
N LEU A 83 -6.34 0.63 -13.97
CA LEU A 83 -6.04 0.93 -15.38
C LEU A 83 -7.20 0.54 -16.30
N LYS A 84 -7.79 -0.65 -16.11
CA LYS A 84 -8.93 -1.14 -16.91
C LYS A 84 -10.16 -0.24 -16.83
N ASN A 85 -10.38 0.41 -15.68
CA ASN A 85 -11.56 1.22 -15.43
C ASN A 85 -11.27 2.73 -15.45
N ASN A 86 -10.12 3.14 -15.98
CA ASN A 86 -9.71 4.54 -16.08
C ASN A 86 -9.78 5.30 -14.75
N ILE A 87 -9.49 4.60 -13.65
CA ILE A 87 -9.35 5.20 -12.32
C ILE A 87 -7.90 5.67 -12.20
N SER A 88 -7.66 6.90 -11.76
CA SER A 88 -6.27 7.35 -11.56
C SER A 88 -5.67 6.75 -10.28
N PHE A 89 -4.34 6.57 -10.25
CA PHE A 89 -3.65 6.12 -9.04
C PHE A 89 -3.88 7.07 -7.86
N ARG A 90 -4.00 8.37 -8.13
CA ARG A 90 -4.41 9.38 -7.15
C ARG A 90 -5.75 9.03 -6.50
N MET A 91 -6.79 8.81 -7.30
CA MET A 91 -8.14 8.49 -6.80
C MET A 91 -8.16 7.19 -5.99
N LEU A 92 -7.49 6.16 -6.49
CA LEU A 92 -7.36 4.88 -5.77
C LEU A 92 -6.70 5.08 -4.40
N MET A 93 -5.61 5.85 -4.35
CA MET A 93 -4.89 6.11 -3.12
C MET A 93 -5.70 6.95 -2.14
N GLU A 94 -6.36 8.01 -2.60
CA GLU A 94 -7.22 8.87 -1.78
C GLU A 94 -8.35 8.06 -1.11
N GLU A 95 -9.01 7.16 -1.85
CA GLU A 95 -10.03 6.28 -1.28
C GLU A 95 -9.45 5.25 -0.30
N LYS A 96 -8.31 4.63 -0.62
CA LYS A 96 -7.63 3.70 0.31
C LYS A 96 -7.22 4.41 1.60
N ILE A 97 -6.70 5.63 1.51
CA ILE A 97 -6.31 6.46 2.67
C ILE A 97 -7.55 6.80 3.51
N ARG A 98 -8.64 7.24 2.88
CA ARG A 98 -9.90 7.55 3.56
C ARG A 98 -10.42 6.33 4.32
N ARG A 99 -10.47 5.15 3.68
CA ARG A 99 -10.91 3.90 4.32
C ARG A 99 -9.98 3.46 5.45
N ALA A 100 -8.67 3.63 5.28
CA ALA A 100 -7.71 3.34 6.34
C ALA A 100 -7.91 4.25 7.55
N ALA A 101 -8.20 5.54 7.35
CA ALA A 101 -8.51 6.48 8.43
C ALA A 101 -9.83 6.14 9.14
N GLU A 102 -10.87 5.74 8.39
CA GLU A 102 -12.19 5.41 8.94
C GLU A 102 -12.23 4.07 9.69
N THR A 103 -11.47 3.07 9.22
CA THR A 103 -11.62 1.68 9.69
C THR A 103 -10.35 1.10 10.33
N GLY A 104 -9.20 1.73 10.11
CA GLY A 104 -7.89 1.17 10.43
C GLY A 104 -7.45 0.03 9.51
N ASN A 105 -8.22 -0.31 8.46
CA ASN A 105 -7.83 -1.32 7.48
C ASN A 105 -6.87 -0.73 6.44
N LEU A 106 -5.63 -1.23 6.44
CA LEU A 106 -4.55 -0.74 5.59
C LEU A 106 -4.54 -1.37 4.19
N TYR A 107 -5.37 -2.40 3.96
CA TYR A 107 -5.59 -3.02 2.67
C TYR A 107 -7.08 -3.28 2.43
N ILE A 108 -7.65 -2.52 1.51
CA ILE A 108 -8.97 -2.76 0.94
C ILE A 108 -8.81 -2.93 -0.57
N LYS A 109 -9.48 -3.93 -1.17
CA LYS A 109 -9.41 -4.13 -2.61
C LYS A 109 -10.18 -3.04 -3.35
N ILE A 110 -9.73 -2.73 -4.56
CA ILE A 110 -10.37 -1.72 -5.41
C ILE A 110 -11.85 -2.03 -5.71
N ASP A 111 -12.24 -3.30 -5.86
CA ASP A 111 -13.63 -3.69 -6.13
C ASP A 111 -14.53 -3.62 -4.89
N GLU A 112 -13.97 -3.48 -3.69
CA GLU A 112 -14.69 -3.12 -2.46
C GLU A 112 -14.84 -1.59 -2.31
N ILE A 113 -13.99 -0.81 -2.97
CA ILE A 113 -14.10 0.66 -3.04
C ILE A 113 -15.09 1.04 -4.13
N TYR A 114 -14.95 0.46 -5.32
CA TYR A 114 -15.77 0.73 -6.51
C TYR A 114 -16.48 -0.57 -6.95
N PRO A 115 -17.65 -0.91 -6.37
CA PRO A 115 -18.30 -2.19 -6.61
C PRO A 115 -18.80 -2.42 -8.05
N ASN A 116 -18.91 -1.35 -8.84
CA ASN A 116 -19.48 -1.37 -10.20
C ASN A 116 -18.42 -1.37 -11.32
N ILE A 117 -17.14 -1.60 -11.01
CA ILE A 117 -16.06 -1.64 -12.01
C ILE A 117 -16.04 -2.96 -12.78
N SER A 118 -15.57 -2.91 -14.02
CA SER A 118 -15.36 -4.09 -14.87
C SER A 118 -14.18 -4.91 -14.35
N LYS A 119 -14.42 -6.16 -13.94
CA LYS A 119 -13.39 -7.12 -13.50
C LYS A 119 -12.71 -7.78 -14.69
#